data_AF-A0A967CSJ7-F1
#
_entry.id   AF-A0A967CSJ7-F1
#
_cell.length_a   1.000
_cell.length_b   1.000
_cell.length_c   1.000
_cell.angle_alpha   90.00
_cell.angle_beta   90.00
_cell.angle_gamma   90.00
#
_symmetry.space_group_name_H-M   'P 1'
#
loop_
_entity.id
_entity.type
_entity.pdbx_description
1 polymer ?
#
loop_
_entity_poly.entity_id
_entity_poly.type
_entity_poly.pdbx_seq_one_letter_code
_entity_poly.pdbx_strand_id
1 'polypeptide(L)'
;MTKSELIARLAARNPHLYQRDVERIVATVFDEISKALASGHRVELRGFGAFSVKKRDPRTGRNPRTGEQVAVASKRVPYFKTGKDLRDRLNKEAARAAGLLPPETATDKK
;
A
#
# COMPACT_ATOMS: atom_id res chain seq x y z
N MET A 1 11.26 -1.70 4.16
CA MET A 1 11.50 -0.32 3.70
C MET A 1 10.79 0.65 4.63
N THR A 2 11.48 1.60 5.22
CA THR A 2 10.91 2.67 6.06
C THR A 2 10.53 3.91 5.23
N LYS A 3 9.79 4.87 5.82
CA LYS A 3 9.49 6.16 5.16
C LYS A 3 10.77 6.94 4.82
N SER A 4 11.73 6.96 5.73
CA SER A 4 13.02 7.64 5.56
C SER A 4 13.82 7.05 4.40
N GLU A 5 13.85 5.70 4.30
CA GLU A 5 14.49 5.00 3.18
C GLU A 5 13.79 5.29 1.85
N LEU A 6 12.44 5.37 1.83
CA LEU A 6 11.69 5.75 0.64
C LEU A 6 12.07 7.16 0.17
N ILE A 7 12.11 8.14 1.08
CA ILE A 7 12.49 9.52 0.77
C ILE A 7 13.91 9.59 0.21
N ALA A 8 14.87 8.92 0.86
CA ALA A 8 16.26 8.89 0.39
C ALA A 8 16.37 8.28 -1.03
N ARG A 9 15.66 7.17 -1.29
CA ARG A 9 15.63 6.54 -2.63
C ARG A 9 14.98 7.44 -3.69
N LEU A 10 13.93 8.16 -3.32
CA LEU A 10 13.26 9.10 -4.24
C LEU A 10 14.15 10.31 -4.53
N ALA A 11 14.82 10.88 -3.53
CA ALA A 11 15.76 11.98 -3.73
C ALA A 11 16.93 11.57 -4.64
N ALA A 12 17.53 10.39 -4.39
CA ALA A 12 18.62 9.88 -5.21
C ALA A 12 18.22 9.66 -6.69
N ARG A 13 16.97 9.27 -6.95
CA ARG A 13 16.44 9.10 -8.32
C ARG A 13 16.02 10.40 -8.98
N ASN A 14 15.85 11.48 -8.22
CA ASN A 14 15.38 12.76 -8.69
C ASN A 14 16.35 13.86 -8.21
N PRO A 15 17.60 13.90 -8.73
CA PRO A 15 18.65 14.79 -8.23
C PRO A 15 18.36 16.28 -8.45
N HIS A 16 17.37 16.60 -9.28
CA HIS A 16 16.90 17.97 -9.52
C HIS A 16 15.94 18.48 -8.43
N LEU A 17 15.50 17.62 -7.50
CA LEU A 17 14.63 18.01 -6.38
C LEU A 17 15.45 18.14 -5.09
N TYR A 18 15.13 19.16 -4.28
CA TYR A 18 15.67 19.23 -2.93
C TYR A 18 15.06 18.14 -2.05
N GLN A 19 15.86 17.59 -1.12
CA GLN A 19 15.39 16.55 -0.20
C GLN A 19 14.13 16.95 0.58
N ARG A 20 14.05 18.21 1.03
CA ARG A 20 12.87 18.77 1.71
C ARG A 20 11.60 18.73 0.85
N ASP A 21 11.74 18.90 -0.46
CA ASP A 21 10.61 18.90 -1.38
C ASP A 21 10.11 17.47 -1.60
N VAL A 22 11.02 16.49 -1.70
CA VAL A 22 10.67 15.06 -1.75
C VAL A 22 9.95 14.64 -0.46
N GLU A 23 10.46 15.04 0.70
CA GLU A 23 9.81 14.77 1.98
C GLU A 23 8.40 15.36 2.04
N ARG A 24 8.24 16.62 1.61
CA ARG A 24 6.93 17.29 1.54
C ARG A 24 5.98 16.56 0.60
N ILE A 25 6.43 16.20 -0.61
CA ILE A 25 5.61 15.48 -1.59
C ILE A 25 5.13 14.16 -1.01
N VAL A 26 6.03 13.37 -0.40
CA VAL A 26 5.67 12.09 0.22
C VAL A 26 4.66 12.30 1.34
N ALA A 27 4.85 13.30 2.21
CA ALA A 27 3.90 13.62 3.27
C ALA A 27 2.52 14.01 2.71
N THR A 28 2.48 14.89 1.70
CA THR A 28 1.24 15.33 1.04
C THR A 28 0.49 14.15 0.41
N VAL A 29 1.17 13.21 -0.25
CA VAL A 29 0.52 12.03 -0.83
C VAL A 29 -0.20 11.20 0.25
N PHE A 30 0.44 10.93 1.38
CA PHE A 30 -0.19 10.17 2.47
C PHE A 30 -1.35 10.93 3.12
N ASP A 31 -1.23 12.25 3.25
CA ASP A 31 -2.27 13.11 3.81
C ASP A 31 -3.51 13.12 2.91
N GLU A 32 -3.34 13.31 1.59
CA GLU A 32 -4.46 13.29 0.64
C GLU A 32 -5.16 11.94 0.56
N ILE A 33 -4.42 10.81 0.62
CA ILE A 33 -5.03 9.48 0.74
C ILE A 33 -5.85 9.38 2.04
N SER A 34 -5.31 9.87 3.16
CA SER A 34 -5.96 9.79 4.47
C SER A 34 -7.24 10.62 4.51
N LYS A 35 -7.19 11.85 3.99
CA LYS A 35 -8.36 12.74 3.86
C LYS A 35 -9.45 12.12 2.98
N ALA A 36 -9.08 11.60 1.82
CA ALA A 36 -10.03 10.96 0.92
C ALA A 36 -10.75 9.79 1.61
N LEU A 37 -10.01 8.93 2.32
CA LEU A 37 -10.59 7.81 3.07
C LEU A 37 -11.47 8.29 4.24
N ALA A 38 -11.06 9.32 4.98
CA ALA A 38 -11.86 9.89 6.06
C ALA A 38 -13.23 10.39 5.57
N SER A 39 -13.26 10.98 4.37
CA SER A 39 -14.47 11.41 3.66
C SER A 39 -15.26 10.26 3.03
N GLY A 40 -14.78 9.01 3.12
CA GLY A 40 -15.43 7.83 2.54
C GLY A 40 -15.17 7.64 1.04
N HIS A 41 -14.29 8.45 0.44
CA HIS A 41 -13.90 8.31 -0.95
C HIS A 41 -12.92 7.15 -1.16
N ARG A 42 -12.90 6.64 -2.39
CA ARG A 42 -11.93 5.64 -2.85
C ARG A 42 -10.77 6.35 -3.54
N VAL A 43 -9.55 5.88 -3.28
CA VAL A 43 -8.34 6.33 -3.99
C VAL A 43 -7.80 5.18 -4.83
N GLU A 44 -7.66 5.39 -6.13
CA GLU A 44 -7.13 4.39 -7.05
C GLU A 44 -5.77 4.81 -7.61
N LEU A 45 -4.78 3.96 -7.41
CA LEU A 45 -3.43 4.10 -7.95
C LEU A 45 -3.24 3.01 -9.01
N ARG A 46 -3.50 3.34 -10.28
CA ARG A 46 -3.44 2.38 -11.40
C ARG A 46 -2.12 1.59 -11.39
N GLY A 47 -2.21 0.29 -11.64
CA GLY A 47 -1.08 -0.66 -11.56
C GLY A 47 -0.69 -1.06 -10.13
N PHE A 48 -0.89 -0.20 -9.13
CA PHE A 48 -0.53 -0.50 -7.74
C PHE A 48 -1.70 -1.12 -6.94
N GLY A 49 -2.86 -0.46 -6.94
CA GLY A 49 -4.05 -0.91 -6.22
C GLY A 49 -4.99 0.23 -5.86
N ALA A 50 -5.97 -0.06 -5.00
CA ALA A 50 -6.94 0.93 -4.57
C ALA A 50 -7.18 0.87 -3.06
N PHE A 51 -7.22 2.04 -2.43
CA PHE A 51 -7.65 2.22 -1.05
C PHE A 51 -9.14 2.54 -1.02
N SER A 52 -9.88 1.88 -0.14
CA SER A 52 -11.28 2.16 0.12
C SER A 52 -11.59 1.98 1.59
N VAL A 53 -12.73 2.49 2.03
CA VAL A 53 -13.23 2.24 3.39
C VAL A 53 -14.22 1.08 3.38
N LYS A 54 -14.09 0.16 4.34
CA LYS A 54 -15.09 -0.88 4.60
C LYS A 54 -15.76 -0.62 5.94
N LYS A 55 -17.09 -0.77 5.99
CA LYS A 55 -17.84 -0.85 7.24
C LYS A 55 -17.64 -2.25 7.83
N ARG A 56 -17.32 -2.32 9.11
CA ARG A 56 -17.33 -3.53 9.92
C ARG A 56 -18.53 -3.45 10.84
N ASP A 57 -19.39 -4.45 10.75
CA ASP A 57 -20.59 -4.55 11.56
C ASP A 57 -20.24 -4.78 13.03
N PRO A 58 -21.12 -4.36 13.96
CA PRO A 58 -20.91 -4.60 15.37
C PRO A 58 -20.92 -6.11 15.65
N ARG A 59 -20.11 -6.54 16.61
CA ARG A 59 -20.01 -7.94 16.99
C ARG A 59 -19.62 -8.09 18.45
N THR A 60 -19.85 -9.24 19.02
CA THR A 60 -19.31 -9.58 20.35
C THR A 60 -17.89 -10.13 20.19
N GLY A 61 -16.95 -9.56 20.93
CA GLY A 61 -15.58 -10.06 21.06
C GLY A 61 -15.35 -10.67 22.45
N ARG A 62 -14.14 -11.17 22.67
CA ARG A 62 -13.67 -11.57 24.01
C ARG A 62 -12.44 -10.77 24.39
N ASN A 63 -12.38 -10.36 25.65
CA ASN A 63 -11.18 -9.76 26.21
C ASN A 63 -10.07 -10.82 26.27
N PRO A 64 -8.90 -10.63 25.60
CA PRO A 64 -7.82 -11.61 25.62
C PRO A 64 -7.25 -11.87 27.02
N ARG A 65 -7.42 -10.91 27.96
CA ARG A 65 -6.89 -10.99 29.32
C ARG A 65 -7.86 -11.65 30.30
N THR A 66 -9.16 -11.42 30.17
CA THR A 66 -10.18 -11.88 31.15
C THR A 66 -11.16 -12.93 30.60
N GLY A 67 -11.23 -13.11 29.28
CA GLY A 67 -12.18 -14.02 28.61
C GLY A 67 -13.63 -13.51 28.53
N GLU A 68 -13.93 -12.39 29.19
CA GLU A 68 -15.27 -11.79 29.22
C GLU A 68 -15.72 -11.34 27.83
N GLN A 69 -17.04 -11.42 27.60
CA GLN A 69 -17.66 -10.95 26.37
C GLN A 69 -17.72 -9.42 26.37
N VAL A 70 -17.22 -8.80 25.30
CA VAL A 70 -17.20 -7.34 25.14
C VAL A 70 -17.86 -6.98 23.81
N ALA A 71 -18.81 -6.06 23.85
CA ALA A 71 -19.42 -5.53 22.63
C ALA A 71 -18.41 -4.68 21.84
N VAL A 72 -18.23 -4.99 20.56
CA VAL A 72 -17.41 -4.22 19.62
C VAL A 72 -18.35 -3.44 18.71
N ALA A 73 -18.34 -2.12 18.84
CA ALA A 73 -19.15 -1.23 18.02
C ALA A 73 -18.76 -1.31 16.52
N SER A 74 -19.71 -0.95 15.66
CA SER A 74 -19.46 -0.84 14.22
C SER A 74 -18.38 0.20 13.96
N LYS A 75 -17.48 -0.07 13.01
CA LYS A 75 -16.42 0.88 12.66
C LYS A 75 -16.07 0.86 11.18
N ARG A 76 -15.55 1.98 10.70
CA ARG A 76 -14.96 2.11 9.37
C ARG A 76 -13.50 1.72 9.44
N VAL A 77 -13.05 0.87 8.52
CA VAL A 77 -11.63 0.44 8.44
C VAL A 77 -11.10 0.70 7.03
N PRO A 78 -9.86 1.17 6.89
CA PRO A 78 -9.22 1.24 5.58
C PRO A 78 -9.02 -0.18 5.04
N TYR A 79 -9.15 -0.32 3.74
CA TYR A 79 -8.95 -1.55 2.99
C TYR A 79 -8.16 -1.25 1.74
N PHE A 80 -7.10 -2.00 1.51
CA PHE A 80 -6.33 -1.93 0.27
C PHE A 80 -6.61 -3.15 -0.60
N LYS A 81 -7.03 -2.91 -1.84
CA LYS A 81 -7.14 -3.94 -2.87
C LYS A 81 -5.92 -3.86 -3.78
N THR A 82 -5.08 -4.89 -3.75
CA THR A 82 -3.91 -5.00 -4.61
C THR A 82 -4.31 -5.01 -6.09
N GLY A 83 -3.62 -4.19 -6.89
CA GLY A 83 -3.74 -4.15 -8.35
C GLY A 83 -3.19 -5.42 -9.00
N LYS A 84 -3.53 -5.62 -10.29
CA LYS A 84 -3.05 -6.76 -11.07
C LYS A 84 -1.53 -6.71 -11.22
N ASP A 85 -0.97 -5.58 -11.66
CA ASP A 85 0.47 -5.49 -11.94
C ASP A 85 1.33 -5.73 -10.70
N LEU A 86 0.92 -5.21 -9.54
CA LEU A 86 1.60 -5.49 -8.27
C LEU A 86 1.54 -6.99 -7.92
N ARG A 87 0.37 -7.63 -8.06
CA ARG A 87 0.23 -9.08 -7.82
C ARG A 87 1.08 -9.89 -8.78
N ASP A 88 1.07 -9.52 -10.06
CA ASP A 88 1.84 -10.21 -11.10
C ASP A 88 3.34 -10.07 -10.85
N ARG A 89 3.83 -8.89 -10.46
CA ARG A 89 5.25 -8.70 -10.12
C ARG A 89 5.71 -9.57 -8.96
N LEU A 90 4.87 -9.72 -7.93
CA LEU A 90 5.17 -10.58 -6.77
C LEU A 90 5.23 -12.06 -7.14
N ASN A 91 4.37 -12.52 -8.05
CA ASN A 91 4.25 -13.94 -8.38
C ASN A 91 5.07 -14.35 -9.63
N LYS A 92 5.44 -13.41 -10.50
CA LYS A 92 6.33 -13.66 -11.64
C LYS A 92 7.71 -14.14 -11.18
N GLU A 93 8.23 -13.59 -10.09
CA GLU A 93 9.50 -14.06 -9.51
C GLU A 93 9.36 -15.49 -8.93
N ALA A 94 8.24 -15.82 -8.29
CA ALA A 94 7.98 -17.18 -7.82
C ALA A 94 7.85 -18.19 -8.98
N ALA A 95 7.19 -17.81 -10.08
CA ALA A 95 7.11 -18.64 -11.28
C ALA A 95 8.44 -18.80 -12.01
N ARG A 96 9.31 -17.77 -12.01
CA ARG A 96 10.70 -17.85 -12.51
C ARG A 96 11.57 -18.72 -11.62
N ALA A 97 11.48 -18.58 -10.30
CA ALA A 97 12.22 -19.41 -9.34
C ALA A 97 11.82 -20.89 -9.41
N ALA A 98 10.56 -21.17 -9.75
CA ALA A 98 10.05 -22.53 -9.97
C ALA A 98 10.36 -23.10 -11.38
N GLY A 99 11.11 -22.39 -12.22
CA GLY A 99 11.48 -22.84 -13.57
C GLY A 99 10.33 -22.86 -14.59
N LEU A 100 9.18 -22.25 -14.26
CA LEU A 100 7.97 -22.27 -15.08
C LEU A 100 7.91 -21.12 -16.11
N LEU A 101 8.89 -20.21 -16.09
CA LEU A 101 9.00 -19.10 -17.05
C LEU A 101 10.45 -18.93 -17.50
N PRO A 102 10.70 -18.62 -18.79
CA PRO A 102 12.04 -18.33 -19.28
C PRO A 102 12.63 -17.08 -18.58
N PRO A 103 13.96 -17.01 -18.45
CA PRO A 103 14.62 -15.83 -17.90
C PRO A 103 14.28 -14.60 -18.73
N GLU A 104 14.11 -13.46 -18.07
CA GLU A 104 13.91 -12.19 -18.76
C GLU A 104 15.18 -11.89 -19.55
N THR A 105 15.11 -11.98 -20.88
CA THR A 105 16.17 -11.45 -21.72
C THR A 105 16.21 -9.95 -21.45
N ALA A 106 17.36 -9.48 -20.95
CA ALA A 106 17.64 -8.07 -20.81
C ALA A 106 17.37 -7.43 -22.17
N THR A 107 16.20 -6.78 -22.31
CA THR A 107 15.87 -6.08 -23.53
C THR A 107 16.75 -4.85 -23.54
N ASP A 108 17.66 -4.83 -24.52
CA ASP A 108 18.57 -3.75 -24.86
C ASP A 108 17.94 -2.38 -24.60
N LYS A 109 18.53 -1.62 -23.69
CA LYS A 109 18.33 -0.17 -23.64
C LYS A 109 19.06 0.41 -24.85
N LYS A 110 18.30 0.72 -25.90
CA LYS A 110 18.74 1.63 -26.95
C LYS A 110 18.51 3.08 -26.54
#